data_AF-A0A6I1GB08-F1
#
_entry.id   AF-A0A6I1GB08-F1
#
_cell.length_a   1.000
_cell.length_b   1.000
_cell.length_c   1.000
_cell.angle_alpha   90.00
_cell.angle_beta   90.00
_cell.angle_gamma   90.00
#
_symmetry.space_group_name_H-M   'P 1'
#
loop_
_entity.id
_entity.type
_entity.pdbx_description
1 polymer ?
#
loop_
_entity_poly.entity_id
_entity_poly.type
_entity_poly.pdbx_seq_one_letter_code
_entity_poly.pdbx_strand_id
1 'polypeptide(L)'
;PEGFREIKMFGGLCWTINAHMAVGTGDDDLMVYVGKDGTDHALTRGARPATMGQRTMGGVVLVAAEDVPDADSLDAWVRPAV
;
A
#
# COMPACT_ATOMS: atom_id res chain seq x y z
N PRO A 1 0.90 20.29 -8.76
CA PRO A 1 2.32 19.96 -8.49
C PRO A 1 2.63 18.58 -9.08
N GLU A 2 3.84 18.45 -9.60
CA GLU A 2 4.39 17.36 -10.41
C GLU A 2 4.09 15.96 -9.88
N GLY A 3 3.45 15.12 -10.71
CA GLY A 3 3.41 13.64 -10.68
C GLY A 3 3.02 12.92 -9.38
N PHE A 4 3.76 13.15 -8.30
CA PHE A 4 3.64 12.49 -7.01
C PHE A 4 3.86 13.46 -5.84
N ARG A 5 3.31 13.14 -4.66
CA ARG A 5 3.51 13.91 -3.41
C ARG A 5 3.63 12.99 -2.21
N GLU A 6 4.58 13.29 -1.33
CA GLU A 6 4.72 12.67 -0.01
C GLU A 6 3.84 13.39 1.04
N ILE A 7 3.10 12.62 1.83
CA ILE A 7 2.25 13.08 2.92
C ILE A 7 2.43 12.19 4.15
N LYS A 8 2.46 12.80 5.34
CA LYS A 8 2.47 12.05 6.61
C LYS A 8 1.07 11.62 6.97
N MET A 9 0.79 10.32 6.94
CA MET A 9 -0.51 9.71 7.26
C MET A 9 -0.32 8.28 7.78
N PHE A 10 -1.32 7.75 8.48
CA PHE A 10 -1.37 6.35 8.93
C PHE A 10 -0.19 5.90 9.80
N GLY A 11 0.41 6.81 10.58
CA GLY A 11 1.56 6.51 11.42
C GLY A 11 2.91 6.58 10.71
N GLY A 12 2.94 6.80 9.40
CA GLY A 12 4.19 6.96 8.66
C GLY A 12 4.08 7.86 7.43
N LEU A 13 4.71 7.44 6.34
CA LEU A 13 4.80 8.20 5.09
C LEU A 13 3.93 7.55 4.02
N CYS A 14 3.19 8.36 3.28
CA CYS A 14 2.41 7.92 2.15
C CYS A 14 2.78 8.75 0.92
N TRP A 15 2.87 8.11 -0.22
CA TRP A 15 3.05 8.73 -1.51
C TRP A 15 1.75 8.67 -2.30
N THR A 16 1.39 9.81 -2.84
CA THR A 16 0.22 9.98 -3.71
C THR A 16 0.67 10.25 -5.12
N ILE A 17 -0.02 9.70 -6.11
CA ILE A 17 0.16 9.97 -7.54
C ILE A 17 -1.17 10.54 -8.05
N ASN A 18 -1.15 11.69 -8.73
CA ASN A 18 -2.38 12.37 -9.19
C ASN A 18 -3.45 12.53 -8.08
N ALA A 19 -3.02 12.82 -6.85
CA ALA A 19 -3.86 12.93 -5.64
C ALA A 19 -4.52 11.63 -5.14
N HIS A 20 -4.18 10.47 -5.72
CA HIS A 20 -4.56 9.15 -5.21
C HIS A 20 -3.39 8.52 -4.46
N MET A 21 -3.64 7.86 -3.33
CA MET A 21 -2.61 7.10 -2.63
C MET A 21 -2.14 5.93 -3.51
N ALA A 22 -0.83 5.78 -3.69
CA ALA A 22 -0.24 4.66 -4.40
C ALA A 22 0.41 3.67 -3.42
N VAL A 23 1.27 4.19 -2.53
CA VAL A 23 2.01 3.40 -1.55
C VAL A 23 2.22 4.21 -0.27
N GLY A 24 2.43 3.53 0.86
CA GLY A 24 2.87 4.13 2.10
C GLY A 24 3.61 3.14 2.98
N THR A 25 4.23 3.63 4.04
CA THR A 25 4.93 2.84 5.05
C THR A 25 4.32 3.14 6.41
N GLY A 26 3.97 2.09 7.16
CA GLY A 26 3.74 2.11 8.59
C GLY A 26 5.01 1.72 9.35
N ASP A 27 4.87 1.43 10.64
CA ASP A 27 5.98 1.01 11.50
C ASP A 27 6.50 -0.39 11.09
N ASP A 28 5.61 -1.32 10.77
CA ASP A 28 5.94 -2.73 10.47
C ASP A 28 5.34 -3.23 9.14
N ASP A 29 4.68 -2.36 8.38
CA ASP A 29 3.94 -2.72 7.17
C ASP A 29 4.10 -1.72 6.02
N LEU A 30 4.12 -2.25 4.81
CA LEU A 30 3.97 -1.52 3.56
C LEU A 30 2.48 -1.42 3.21
N MET A 31 1.96 -0.21 3.10
CA MET A 31 0.62 0.06 2.60
C MET A 31 0.65 0.20 1.09
N VAL A 32 -0.21 -0.52 0.36
CA VAL A 32 -0.24 -0.48 -1.11
C VAL A 32 -1.66 -0.33 -1.60
N TYR A 33 -1.89 0.61 -2.52
CA TYR A 33 -3.14 0.71 -3.25
C TYR A 33 -3.11 -0.26 -4.44
N VAL A 34 -3.98 -1.27 -4.41
CA VAL A 34 -4.10 -2.33 -5.44
C VAL A 34 -5.41 -2.23 -6.21
N GLY A 35 -6.22 -1.19 -5.95
CA GLY A 35 -7.57 -1.08 -6.48
C GLY A 35 -8.52 -2.17 -5.95
N LYS A 36 -9.82 -2.02 -6.22
CA LYS A 36 -10.83 -2.99 -5.75
C LYS A 36 -10.60 -4.37 -6.37
N ASP A 37 -10.28 -4.42 -7.65
CA ASP A 37 -10.12 -5.66 -8.41
C ASP A 37 -8.83 -6.41 -8.03
N GLY A 38 -7.78 -5.69 -7.59
CA GLY A 38 -6.52 -6.29 -7.15
C GLY A 38 -6.51 -6.75 -5.69
N THR A 39 -7.55 -6.43 -4.91
CA THR A 39 -7.60 -6.74 -3.47
C THR A 39 -7.55 -8.25 -3.24
N ASP A 40 -8.39 -9.04 -3.91
CA ASP A 40 -8.45 -10.49 -3.69
C ASP A 40 -7.12 -11.18 -4.04
N HIS A 41 -6.49 -10.79 -5.15
CA HIS A 41 -5.17 -11.31 -5.52
C HIS A 41 -4.10 -10.94 -4.48
N ALA A 42 -4.08 -9.70 -3.99
CA ALA A 42 -3.15 -9.29 -2.95
C ALA A 42 -3.34 -10.10 -1.65
N LEU A 43 -4.59 -10.37 -1.25
CA LEU A 43 -4.90 -11.20 -0.09
C LEU A 43 -4.38 -12.64 -0.28
N THR A 44 -4.51 -13.23 -1.49
CA THR A 44 -3.95 -14.57 -1.76
C THR A 44 -2.42 -14.64 -1.69
N ARG A 45 -1.74 -13.51 -1.92
CA ARG A 45 -0.28 -13.39 -1.82
C ARG A 45 0.20 -13.15 -0.38
N GLY A 46 -0.71 -13.05 0.59
CA GLY A 46 -0.39 -12.89 2.02
C GLY A 46 -0.60 -11.48 2.58
N ALA A 47 -1.05 -10.52 1.76
CA ALA A 47 -1.37 -9.19 2.26
C ALA A 47 -2.62 -9.22 3.17
N ARG A 48 -2.71 -8.23 4.06
CA ARG A 48 -3.84 -8.02 4.96
C ARG A 48 -4.70 -6.86 4.46
N PRO A 49 -6.03 -6.86 4.68
CA PRO A 49 -6.85 -5.71 4.37
C PRO A 49 -6.46 -4.53 5.25
N ALA A 50 -6.32 -3.33 4.68
CA ALA A 50 -6.10 -2.13 5.48
C ALA A 50 -7.40 -1.72 6.19
N THR A 51 -7.35 -1.51 7.50
CA THR A 51 -8.50 -1.13 8.31
C THR A 51 -8.27 0.22 8.99
N MET A 52 -9.30 1.06 9.01
CA MET A 52 -9.35 2.30 9.78
C MET A 52 -10.45 2.17 10.83
N GLY A 53 -10.06 1.79 12.05
CA GLY A 53 -11.01 1.43 13.11
C GLY A 53 -11.82 0.18 12.73
N GLN A 54 -13.13 0.34 12.55
CA GLN A 54 -14.04 -0.75 12.16
C GLN A 54 -14.23 -0.87 10.63
N ARG A 55 -13.70 0.08 9.85
CA ARG A 55 -13.92 0.13 8.40
C ARG A 55 -12.72 -0.41 7.63
N THR A 56 -12.96 -1.40 6.78
CA THR A 56 -11.98 -1.81 5.77
C THR A 56 -11.89 -0.78 4.65
N MET A 57 -10.66 -0.34 4.35
CA MET A 57 -10.38 0.55 3.24
C MET A 57 -10.38 -0.25 1.94
N GLY A 58 -11.33 0.03 1.06
CA GLY A 58 -11.41 -0.65 -0.24
C GLY A 58 -10.22 -0.32 -1.13
N GLY A 59 -9.55 -1.35 -1.64
CA GLY A 59 -8.43 -1.21 -2.58
C GLY A 59 -7.08 -0.90 -1.94
N VAL A 60 -6.97 -0.89 -0.61
CA VAL A 60 -5.69 -0.73 0.10
C VAL A 60 -5.41 -1.98 0.92
N VAL A 61 -4.18 -2.48 0.82
CA VAL A 61 -3.69 -3.64 1.58
C VAL A 61 -2.44 -3.29 2.37
N LEU A 62 -2.16 -4.07 3.41
CA LEU A 62 -0.98 -4.01 4.25
C LEU A 62 -0.14 -5.26 3.98
N VAL A 63 1.12 -5.09 3.58
CA VAL A 63 2.09 -6.16 3.41
C VAL A 63 3.07 -6.08 4.56
N ALA A 64 3.33 -7.17 5.27
CA ALA A 64 4.28 -7.12 6.39
C ALA A 64 5.69 -6.82 5.87
N ALA A 65 6.48 -6.05 6.62
CA ALA A 65 7.85 -5.72 6.23
C ALA A 65 8.73 -6.97 6.05
N GLU A 66 8.44 -8.05 6.80
CA GLU A 66 9.12 -9.34 6.65
C GLU A 66 8.88 -10.02 5.29
N ASP A 67 7.74 -9.73 4.63
CA ASP A 67 7.41 -10.23 3.30
C ASP A 67 8.00 -9.35 2.18
N VAL A 68 8.69 -8.26 2.53
CA VAL A 68 9.36 -7.32 1.62
C VAL A 68 10.84 -7.12 2.01
N PRO A 69 11.66 -8.18 1.97
CA PRO A 69 13.03 -8.13 2.47
C PRO A 69 14.01 -7.34 1.58
N ASP A 70 13.63 -7.05 0.34
CA ASP A 70 14.52 -6.45 -0.67
C ASP A 70 13.79 -5.55 -1.67
N ALA A 71 14.57 -4.92 -2.56
CA ALA A 71 14.03 -4.01 -3.56
C ALA A 71 13.15 -4.71 -4.61
N ASP A 72 13.41 -5.99 -4.91
CA ASP A 72 12.66 -6.75 -5.92
C ASP A 72 11.27 -7.12 -5.41
N SER A 73 11.17 -7.56 -4.15
CA SER A 73 9.90 -7.79 -3.47
C SER A 73 9.10 -6.49 -3.31
N LEU A 74 9.76 -5.37 -3.00
CA LEU A 74 9.11 -4.05 -2.96
C LEU A 74 8.56 -3.65 -4.33
N ASP A 75 9.37 -3.78 -5.38
CA ASP A 75 9.01 -3.42 -6.75
C ASP A 75 7.84 -4.27 -7.27
N ALA A 76 7.75 -5.55 -6.88
CA ALA A 76 6.65 -6.45 -7.20
C ALA A 76 5.29 -6.03 -6.60
N TRP A 77 5.31 -5.23 -5.53
CA TRP A 77 4.12 -4.64 -4.91
C TRP A 77 3.84 -3.23 -5.41
N VAL A 78 4.88 -2.42 -5.65
CA VAL A 78 4.74 -1.00 -6.01
C VAL A 78 4.47 -0.80 -7.50
N ARG A 79 5.09 -1.55 -8.42
CA ARG A 79 4.87 -1.36 -9.86
C ARG A 79 3.41 -1.51 -10.31
N PRO A 80 2.65 -2.49 -9.82
CA PRO A 80 1.24 -2.63 -10.16
C PRO A 80 0.35 -1.58 -9.48
N ALA A 81 0.87 -0.87 -8.47
CA ALA A 81 0.10 0.07 -7.66
C ALA A 81 -0.07 1.41 -8.38
N VAL A 82 -1.15 1.54 -9.15
CA VAL A 82 -1.70 2.79 -9.70
C VAL A 82 -3.16 2.61 -10.11
#